data_AF-A0A3D9BLJ9-F1
#
_entry.id   AF-A0A3D9BLJ9-F1
#
_cell.length_a   1.000
_cell.length_b   1.000
_cell.length_c   1.000
_cell.angle_alpha   90.00
_cell.angle_beta   90.00
_cell.angle_gamma   90.00
#
_symmetry.space_group_name_H-M   'P 1'
#
loop_
_entity.id
_entity.type
_entity.pdbx_description
1 polymer ?
#
loop_
_entity_poly.entity_id
_entity_poly.type
_entity_poly.pdbx_seq_one_letter_code
_entity_poly.pdbx_strand_id
1 'polypeptide(L)'
;MQERHPVPAAEMLRIPGLYRRWELPEVLKNHHAYRIEDAGAHHDGTPLVAVYADASSESPDAVTNAAGIDAGSVPPGTISPRRE
;
A
#
# COMPACT_ATOMS: atom_id res chain seq x y z
N MET A 1 -8.05 -31.84 7.70
CA MET A 1 -7.70 -30.59 8.40
C MET A 1 -7.04 -29.70 7.36
N GLN A 2 -7.61 -28.53 7.05
CA GLN A 2 -7.05 -27.67 6.00
C GLN A 2 -5.88 -26.92 6.63
N GLU A 3 -4.68 -27.45 6.42
CA GLU A 3 -3.43 -26.84 6.85
C GLU A 3 -3.32 -25.51 6.13
N ARG A 4 -3.62 -24.41 6.84
CA ARG A 4 -3.37 -23.07 6.34
C ARG A 4 -1.86 -22.93 6.28
N HIS A 5 -1.26 -23.31 5.15
CA HIS A 5 0.15 -23.07 4.89
C HIS A 5 0.39 -21.57 5.13
N PRO A 6 1.16 -21.19 6.17
CA PRO A 6 1.59 -19.83 6.30
C PRO A 6 2.54 -19.59 5.12
N VAL A 7 2.10 -18.84 4.11
CA VAL A 7 2.97 -18.45 3.00
C VAL A 7 4.18 -17.76 3.65
N PRO A 8 5.39 -18.33 3.54
CA PRO A 8 6.55 -17.77 4.19
C PRO A 8 6.76 -16.37 3.62
N ALA A 9 6.87 -15.37 4.50
CA ALA A 9 7.05 -13.96 4.13
C ALA A 9 8.26 -13.70 3.21
N ALA A 10 9.15 -14.69 3.08
CA ALA A 10 10.31 -14.68 2.20
C ALA A 10 9.96 -14.62 0.70
N GLU A 11 8.73 -14.97 0.30
CA GLU A 11 8.33 -14.99 -1.11
C GLU A 11 7.44 -13.80 -1.50
N MET A 12 7.20 -12.85 -0.59
CA MET A 12 6.37 -11.68 -0.89
C MET A 12 7.22 -10.47 -1.27
N LEU A 13 7.01 -9.94 -2.48
CA LEU A 13 7.68 -8.77 -3.01
C LEU A 13 6.96 -7.50 -2.55
N ARG A 14 7.76 -6.52 -2.08
CA ARG A 14 7.23 -5.24 -1.63
C ARG A 14 6.82 -4.40 -2.84
N ILE A 15 5.56 -3.98 -2.88
CA ILE A 15 5.09 -3.01 -3.85
C ILE A 15 5.74 -1.64 -3.50
N PRO A 16 6.39 -0.98 -4.46
CA PRO A 16 7.08 0.28 -4.21
C PRO A 16 6.11 1.38 -3.79
N GLY A 17 6.39 2.03 -2.66
CA GLY A 17 5.59 3.13 -2.14
C GLY A 17 5.10 2.88 -0.71
N LEU A 18 4.43 3.92 -0.17
CA LEU A 18 3.69 3.86 1.07
C LEU A 18 2.27 4.35 0.78
N TYR A 19 1.29 3.55 1.14
CA TYR A 19 -0.08 3.79 0.73
C TYR A 19 -0.94 4.13 1.94
N ARG A 20 -1.92 4.99 1.74
CA ARG A 20 -2.99 5.19 2.71
C ARG A 20 -3.99 4.05 2.57
N ARG A 21 -4.75 3.79 3.63
CA ARG A 21 -5.69 2.67 3.69
C ARG A 21 -6.81 2.74 2.65
N TRP A 22 -7.17 3.94 2.20
CA TRP A 22 -8.17 4.16 1.15
C TRP A 22 -7.63 4.06 -0.27
N GLU A 23 -6.32 4.05 -0.47
CA GLU A 23 -5.68 3.84 -1.78
C GLU A 23 -5.50 2.33 -2.07
N LEU A 24 -5.61 1.48 -1.05
CA LEU A 24 -5.47 0.03 -1.20
C LEU A 24 -6.40 -0.59 -2.25
N PRO A 25 -7.70 -0.22 -2.35
CA PRO A 25 -8.56 -0.79 -3.40
C PRO A 25 -8.04 -0.54 -4.83
N GLU A 26 -7.23 0.49 -5.06
CA GLU A 26 -6.64 0.78 -6.37
C GLU A 26 -5.34 0.01 -6.62
N VAL A 27 -4.63 -0.37 -5.56
CA VAL A 27 -3.35 -1.08 -5.62
C VAL A 27 -3.53 -2.61 -5.58
N LEU A 28 -4.52 -3.09 -4.83
CA LEU A 28 -4.79 -4.50 -4.63
C LEU A 28 -5.58 -5.05 -5.84
N LYS A 29 -5.00 -6.03 -6.54
CA LYS A 29 -5.64 -6.74 -7.65
C LYS A 29 -6.42 -7.96 -7.14
N ASN A 30 -7.50 -8.31 -7.83
CA ASN A 30 -8.32 -9.47 -7.45
C ASN A 30 -7.53 -10.78 -7.60
N HIS A 31 -7.85 -11.78 -6.77
CA HIS A 31 -7.25 -13.13 -6.80
C HIS A 31 -5.77 -13.21 -6.41
N HIS A 32 -5.24 -12.21 -5.70
CA HIS A 32 -3.87 -12.20 -5.24
C HIS A 32 -3.76 -12.13 -3.72
N ALA A 33 -2.72 -12.76 -3.18
CA ALA A 33 -2.40 -12.70 -1.77
C ALA A 33 -1.57 -11.44 -1.49
N TYR A 34 -2.03 -10.67 -0.50
CA TYR A 34 -1.36 -9.45 -0.06
C TYR A 34 -1.11 -9.47 1.45
N ARG A 35 -0.02 -8.83 1.84
CA ARG A 35 0.32 -8.54 3.22
C ARG A 35 0.49 -7.04 3.37
N ILE A 36 -0.16 -6.50 4.38
CA ILE A 36 -0.17 -5.07 4.67
C ILE A 36 0.49 -4.89 6.03
N GLU A 37 1.55 -4.09 6.08
CA GLU A 37 2.31 -3.81 7.29
C GLU A 37 2.25 -2.32 7.61
N ASP A 38 2.22 -1.99 8.90
CA ASP A 38 2.34 -0.60 9.35
C ASP A 38 3.71 -0.05 8.94
N ALA A 39 3.71 1.14 8.34
CA ALA A 39 4.92 1.82 7.90
C ALA A 39 5.05 3.23 8.51
N GLY A 40 4.41 3.44 9.66
CA GLY A 40 4.33 4.71 10.34
C GLY A 40 3.23 5.62 9.79
N ALA A 41 3.42 6.92 9.96
CA ALA A 41 2.45 7.92 9.53
C ALA A 41 3.13 8.97 8.65
N HIS A 42 2.36 9.47 7.69
CA HIS A 42 2.71 10.67 6.96
C HIS A 42 2.70 11.89 7.91
N HIS A 43 3.31 13.01 7.50
CA HIS A 43 3.50 14.17 8.39
C HIS A 43 2.17 14.79 8.90
N ASP A 44 1.07 14.56 8.18
CA ASP A 44 -0.30 14.99 8.53
C ASP A 44 -0.94 14.06 9.57
N GLY A 45 -0.20 13.05 10.06
CA GLY A 45 -0.67 12.03 10.97
C GLY A 45 -1.45 10.90 10.29
N THR A 46 -1.58 10.93 8.96
CA THR A 46 -2.29 9.85 8.25
C THR A 46 -1.46 8.57 8.31
N PRO A 47 -2.01 7.44 8.77
CA PRO A 47 -1.27 6.18 8.80
C PRO A 47 -0.95 5.70 7.39
N LEU A 48 0.30 5.30 7.19
CA LEU A 48 0.82 4.74 5.97
C LEU A 48 1.11 3.26 6.15
N VAL A 49 0.89 2.49 5.09
CA VAL A 49 1.15 1.05 5.08
C VAL A 49 2.07 0.67 3.94
N ALA A 50 2.92 -0.31 4.20
CA ALA A 50 3.68 -1.01 3.18
C ALA A 50 2.86 -2.21 2.70
N VAL A 51 2.81 -2.42 1.39
CA VAL A 51 2.09 -3.54 0.78
C VAL A 51 3.09 -4.50 0.18
N TYR A 52 2.90 -5.79 0.45
CA TYR A 52 3.66 -6.89 -0.11
C TYR A 52 2.70 -7.79 -0.88
N ALA A 53 3.10 -8.21 -2.08
CA ALA A 53 2.37 -9.13 -2.94
C ALA A 53 3.15 -10.44 -3.10
N ASP A 54 2.45 -11.54 -3.32
CA ASP A 54 3.10 -12.81 -3.65
C ASP A 54 3.93 -12.71 -4.94
N ALA A 55 5.19 -13.15 -4.95
CA ALA A 55 6.05 -13.06 -6.14
C ALA A 55 5.53 -13.85 -7.34
N SER A 56 4.70 -14.89 -7.12
CA SER A 56 4.09 -15.68 -8.20
C SER A 56 3.02 -14.89 -8.95
N SER A 57 2.63 -13.73 -8.44
CA SER A 57 1.63 -12.83 -9.00
C SER A 57 2.20 -11.79 -9.96
N GLU A 58 3.52 -11.55 -9.99
CA GLU A 58 4.07 -10.46 -10.78
C GLU A 58 4.20 -10.85 -12.26
N SER A 59 3.29 -10.31 -13.06
CA SER A 59 3.64 -9.90 -14.43
C SER A 59 4.68 -8.78 -14.32
N PRO A 60 5.84 -8.87 -15.00
CA PRO A 60 7.05 -8.09 -14.73
C PRO A 60 7.01 -6.61 -15.16
N ASP A 61 5.83 -5.98 -15.24
CA ASP A 61 5.65 -4.66 -15.85
C ASP A 61 5.84 -3.49 -14.84
N ALA A 62 6.04 -3.77 -13.55
CA ALA A 62 6.01 -2.77 -12.48
C ALA A 62 7.38 -2.35 -11.91
N VAL A 63 8.48 -2.64 -12.60
CA VAL A 63 9.82 -2.21 -12.18
C VAL A 63 10.27 -0.95 -12.93
N THR A 64 9.87 0.22 -12.44
CA THR A 64 10.74 1.39 -12.31
C THR A 64 9.97 2.52 -11.64
N ASN A 65 10.70 3.47 -11.03
CA ASN A 65 10.26 4.69 -10.34
C ASN A 65 10.30 4.63 -8.81
N ALA A 66 11.42 4.14 -8.27
CA ALA A 66 11.95 4.61 -6.99
C ALA A 66 13.11 5.60 -7.25
N ALA A 67 12.78 6.81 -7.69
CA ALA A 67 13.73 7.93 -7.72
C ALA A 67 12.99 9.27 -7.58
N GLY A 68 12.83 9.68 -6.33
CA GLY A 68 12.73 11.07 -5.87
C GLY A 68 11.64 11.97 -6.44
N ILE A 69 10.72 12.44 -5.58
CA ILE A 69 10.36 13.86 -5.61
C ILE A 69 9.93 14.37 -4.24
N ASP A 70 10.80 15.24 -3.74
CA ASP A 70 10.57 16.32 -2.80
C ASP A 70 9.39 17.23 -3.25
N ALA A 71 8.77 17.89 -2.26
CA ALA A 71 7.94 19.08 -2.37
C ALA A 71 6.62 19.07 -3.18
N GLY A 72 5.50 19.19 -2.44
CA GLY A 72 4.48 20.21 -2.69
C GLY A 72 3.45 19.96 -3.80
N SER A 73 2.24 19.54 -3.41
CA SER A 73 0.99 20.13 -3.93
C SER A 73 -0.24 19.55 -3.24
N VAL A 74 -1.00 20.44 -2.62
CA VAL A 74 -2.40 20.27 -2.23
C VAL A 74 -3.30 20.13 -3.48
N PRO A 75 -4.50 19.56 -3.33
CA PRO A 75 -5.68 20.25 -3.84
C PRO A 75 -6.59 20.74 -2.69
N PRO A 76 -7.19 21.93 -2.82
CA PRO A 76 -8.16 22.46 -1.87
C PRO A 76 -9.57 21.93 -2.17
N GLY A 77 -10.31 21.57 -1.12
CA GLY A 77 -11.73 21.21 -1.19
C GLY A 77 -12.03 20.04 -0.26
N THR A 78 -13.00 20.06 0.63
CA THR A 78 -13.99 21.06 0.99
C THR A 78 -14.26 20.91 2.47
N ILE A 79 -14.66 22.02 3.06
CA ILE A 79 -15.06 22.19 4.44
C ILE A 79 -16.10 21.12 4.84
N SER A 80 -15.96 20.53 6.02
CA SER A 80 -17.09 19.96 6.76
C SER A 80 -16.86 20.15 8.25
N PRO A 81 -17.16 21.34 8.81
CA PRO A 81 -17.42 21.46 10.22
C PRO A 81 -18.88 21.09 10.45
N ARG A 82 -19.14 20.20 11.40
CA ARG A 82 -20.00 20.52 12.54
C ARG A 82 -20.15 19.26 13.41
N ARG A 83 -19.60 19.40 14.61
CA ARG A 83 -19.96 18.63 15.79
C ARG A 83 -21.46 18.73 16.04
N GLU A 84 -22.04 17.62 16.46
CA GLU A 84 -23.14 17.59 17.43
C GLU A 84 -22.68 16.70 18.60
#